data_AF-R6LYM4-F1
#
_entry.id   AF-R6LYM4-F1
#
_cell.length_a   1.000
_cell.length_b   1.000
_cell.length_c   1.000
_cell.angle_alpha   90.00
_cell.angle_beta   90.00
_cell.angle_gamma   90.00
#
_symmetry.space_group_name_H-M   'P 1'
#
loop_
_entity.id
_entity.type
_entity.pdbx_description
1 polymer ?
#
loop_
_entity_poly.entity_id
_entity_poly.type
_entity_poly.pdbx_seq_one_letter_code
_entity_poly.pdbx_strand_id
1 'polypeptide(L)'
;MTVKMRKGWDKGSVNCAELAQAVEAAGAAAVCVHGRTKTMLYSGTADWDCIRAVREAVKIPVVANGDIFDAEAALRCEKRTGAELLMIGRSAFGNPWVFAQVQAALDGREIPALPPLSERMDTAMRQFELAREDKGEHIACLEARKHLAWYLRGVPYSGYYKEKISSISTVEDVQRLAAGIRRDLR
;
A
#
# COMPACT_ATOMS: atom_id res chain seq x y z
N MET A 1 14.57 12.49 12.84
CA MET A 1 14.87 11.83 11.54
C MET A 1 14.42 10.37 11.62
N THR A 2 13.90 9.78 10.54
CA THR A 2 13.59 8.34 10.45
C THR A 2 14.27 7.72 9.23
N VAL A 3 14.45 6.39 9.20
CA VAL A 3 15.11 5.69 8.09
C VAL A 3 14.23 4.54 7.58
N LYS A 4 14.09 4.42 6.25
CA LYS A 4 13.47 3.25 5.61
C LYS A 4 14.51 2.44 4.87
N MET A 5 14.60 1.15 5.19
CA MET A 5 15.61 0.24 4.65
C MET A 5 15.01 -1.10 4.22
N ARG A 6 15.87 -1.95 3.66
CA ARG A 6 15.57 -3.31 3.22
C ARG A 6 16.33 -4.32 4.10
N LYS A 7 15.97 -5.60 3.97
CA LYS A 7 16.67 -6.74 4.61
C LYS A 7 18.20 -6.75 4.35
N GLY A 8 18.62 -6.17 3.23
CA GLY A 8 20.02 -6.08 2.79
C GLY A 8 20.11 -5.99 1.27
N TRP A 9 21.30 -6.18 0.69
CA TRP A 9 21.49 -6.05 -0.76
C TRP A 9 20.97 -7.27 -1.53
N ASP A 10 21.40 -8.46 -1.14
CA ASP A 10 21.05 -9.75 -1.75
C ASP A 10 21.07 -10.89 -0.70
N LYS A 11 21.02 -12.15 -1.14
CA LYS A 11 21.00 -13.31 -0.23
C LYS A 11 22.30 -13.50 0.56
N GLY A 12 23.44 -13.03 0.03
CA GLY A 12 24.73 -13.06 0.73
C GLY A 12 24.94 -11.88 1.67
N SER A 13 24.09 -10.85 1.57
CA SER A 13 24.17 -9.63 2.37
C SER A 13 22.83 -9.38 3.07
N VAL A 14 22.63 -10.04 4.21
CA VAL A 14 21.47 -9.88 5.10
C VAL A 14 21.96 -9.27 6.41
N ASN A 15 21.99 -7.94 6.45
CA ASN A 15 22.61 -7.15 7.53
C ASN A 15 21.66 -6.11 8.12
N CYS A 16 20.34 -6.32 8.01
CA CYS A 16 19.37 -5.34 8.48
C CYS A 16 19.44 -5.08 9.98
N ALA A 17 19.76 -6.06 10.83
CA ALA A 17 19.92 -5.84 12.27
C ALA A 17 21.11 -4.91 12.59
N GLU A 18 22.28 -5.20 12.01
CA GLU A 18 23.48 -4.38 12.14
C GLU A 18 23.25 -2.95 11.63
N LEU A 19 22.60 -2.83 10.47
CA LEU A 19 22.24 -1.52 9.91
C LEU A 19 21.26 -0.76 10.80
N ALA A 20 20.27 -1.43 11.40
CA ALA A 20 19.33 -0.80 12.32
C ALA A 20 20.05 -0.22 13.55
N GLN A 21 20.99 -0.97 14.12
CA GLN A 21 21.78 -0.53 15.27
C GLN A 21 22.66 0.67 14.92
N ALA A 22 23.29 0.68 13.74
CA ALA A 22 24.05 1.84 13.26
C ALA A 22 23.15 3.07 13.05
N VAL A 23 21.94 2.87 12.51
CA VAL A 23 20.93 3.92 12.33
C VAL A 23 20.44 4.48 13.67
N GLU A 24 20.21 3.61 14.66
CA GLU A 24 19.85 4.03 16.03
C GLU A 24 20.99 4.82 16.69
N ALA A 25 22.23 4.33 16.59
CA ALA A 25 23.41 5.01 17.13
C ALA A 25 23.64 6.40 16.50
N ALA A 26 23.21 6.57 15.25
CA ALA A 26 23.22 7.87 14.55
C ALA A 26 22.06 8.81 14.96
N GLY A 27 21.20 8.42 15.92
CA GLY A 27 20.14 9.26 16.46
C GLY A 27 18.84 9.22 15.66
N ALA A 28 18.58 8.18 14.86
CA ALA A 28 17.28 8.01 14.22
C ALA A 28 16.17 7.80 15.27
N ALA A 29 15.00 8.37 15.03
CA ALA A 29 13.84 8.26 15.91
C ALA A 29 13.00 7.00 15.66
N ALA A 30 13.13 6.37 14.47
CA ALA A 30 12.48 5.12 14.11
C ALA A 30 13.11 4.51 12.86
N VAL A 31 12.95 3.21 12.66
CA VAL A 31 13.39 2.49 11.47
C VAL A 31 12.25 1.68 10.84
N CYS A 32 12.07 1.81 9.53
CA CYS A 32 11.14 1.00 8.75
C CYS A 32 11.91 -0.04 7.94
N VAL A 33 11.53 -1.31 8.07
CA VAL A 33 12.22 -2.43 7.41
C VAL A 33 11.29 -3.12 6.44
N HIS A 34 11.66 -3.12 5.16
CA HIS A 34 11.03 -3.98 4.17
C HIS A 34 11.72 -5.35 4.15
N GLY A 35 10.96 -6.42 4.40
CA GLY A 35 11.47 -7.80 4.53
C GLY A 35 12.06 -8.44 3.26
N ARG A 36 12.34 -7.67 2.21
CA ARG A 36 13.02 -8.15 1.01
C ARG A 36 14.38 -7.49 0.85
N THR A 37 15.33 -8.20 0.26
CA THR A 37 16.61 -7.63 -0.16
C THR A 37 16.40 -6.69 -1.35
N LYS A 38 17.38 -5.85 -1.68
CA LYS A 38 17.31 -4.97 -2.86
C LYS A 38 17.12 -5.77 -4.14
N THR A 39 17.89 -6.84 -4.34
CA THR A 39 17.88 -7.62 -5.60
C THR A 39 16.61 -8.43 -5.82
N MET A 40 15.84 -8.74 -4.77
CA MET A 40 14.51 -9.35 -4.92
C MET A 40 13.51 -8.43 -5.63
N LEU A 41 13.72 -7.10 -5.62
CA LEU A 41 12.72 -6.13 -6.06
C LEU A 41 11.37 -6.37 -5.35
N TYR A 42 10.41 -6.97 -6.05
CA TYR A 42 9.07 -7.36 -5.58
C TYR A 42 8.79 -8.87 -5.68
N SER A 43 9.77 -9.69 -6.08
CA SER A 43 9.64 -11.15 -6.14
C SER A 43 9.78 -11.79 -4.77
N GLY A 44 9.40 -13.07 -4.68
CA GLY A 44 9.39 -13.83 -3.42
C GLY A 44 8.49 -13.22 -2.35
N THR A 45 8.63 -13.71 -1.13
CA THR A 45 7.86 -13.27 0.05
C THR A 45 8.73 -12.36 0.92
N ALA A 46 8.13 -11.34 1.52
CA ALA A 46 8.78 -10.54 2.55
C ALA A 46 9.09 -11.44 3.76
N ASP A 47 10.36 -11.46 4.16
CA ASP A 47 10.81 -12.16 5.35
C ASP A 47 10.54 -11.30 6.58
N TRP A 48 9.57 -11.70 7.38
CA TRP A 48 9.23 -11.02 8.63
C TRP A 48 10.17 -11.41 9.78
N ASP A 49 10.93 -12.50 9.67
CA ASP A 49 11.87 -12.91 10.72
C ASP A 49 13.07 -11.97 10.78
N CYS A 50 13.49 -11.43 9.64
CA CYS A 50 14.54 -10.41 9.63
C CYS A 50 14.09 -9.11 10.30
N ILE A 51 12.79 -8.78 10.22
CA ILE A 51 12.20 -7.61 10.88
C ILE A 51 12.13 -7.86 12.39
N ARG A 52 11.77 -9.08 12.81
CA ARG A 52 11.84 -9.49 14.22
C ARG A 52 13.25 -9.35 14.76
N ALA A 53 14.26 -9.83 14.04
CA ALA A 53 15.66 -9.68 14.44
C ALA A 53 16.08 -8.22 14.58
N VAL A 54 15.58 -7.33 13.71
CA VAL A 54 15.76 -5.87 13.87
C VAL A 54 15.06 -5.37 15.13
N ARG A 55 13.81 -5.77 15.37
CA ARG A 55 13.06 -5.37 16.57
C ARG A 55 13.79 -5.78 17.85
N GLU A 56 14.36 -6.96 17.90
CA GLU A 56 15.14 -7.44 19.05
C GLU A 56 16.48 -6.70 19.22
N ALA A 57 17.03 -6.12 18.14
CA ALA A 57 18.36 -5.51 18.12
C ALA A 57 18.40 -4.02 18.51
N VAL A 58 17.27 -3.30 18.45
CA VAL A 58 17.19 -1.84 18.69
C VAL A 58 16.14 -1.46 19.72
N LYS A 59 16.26 -0.29 20.33
CA LYS A 59 15.27 0.26 21.29
C LYS A 59 14.29 1.23 20.63
N ILE A 60 14.70 1.91 19.55
CA ILE A 60 13.82 2.79 18.78
C ILE A 60 12.66 2.02 18.12
N PRO A 61 11.50 2.67 17.88
CA PRO A 61 10.36 2.05 17.20
C PRO A 61 10.72 1.43 15.84
N VAL A 62 10.19 0.23 15.60
CA VAL A 62 10.35 -0.49 14.33
C VAL A 62 9.03 -0.51 13.57
N VAL A 63 9.10 -0.17 12.28
CA VAL A 63 7.95 -0.23 11.36
C VAL A 63 8.12 -1.42 10.41
N ALA A 64 7.30 -2.45 10.55
CA ALA A 64 7.33 -3.61 9.66
C ALA A 64 6.70 -3.28 8.29
N ASN A 65 7.36 -3.69 7.20
CA ASN A 65 6.89 -3.45 5.83
C ASN A 65 7.07 -4.68 4.93
N GLY A 66 6.07 -4.91 4.08
CA GLY A 66 6.10 -5.93 3.04
C GLY A 66 5.03 -7.00 3.23
N ASP A 67 4.25 -7.21 2.16
CA ASP A 67 3.24 -8.27 2.02
C ASP A 67 2.12 -8.26 3.08
N ILE A 68 1.83 -7.08 3.62
CA ILE A 68 0.64 -6.80 4.43
C ILE A 68 -0.50 -6.42 3.48
N PHE A 69 -1.26 -7.42 3.03
CA PHE A 69 -2.28 -7.24 2.00
C PHE A 69 -3.68 -6.91 2.54
N ASP A 70 -3.96 -7.35 3.77
CA ASP A 70 -5.26 -7.25 4.43
C ASP A 70 -5.07 -7.21 5.96
N ALA A 71 -6.19 -7.10 6.69
CA ALA A 71 -6.26 -7.09 8.13
C ALA A 71 -5.65 -8.34 8.80
N GLU A 72 -5.87 -9.52 8.22
CA GLU A 72 -5.34 -10.76 8.78
C GLU A 72 -3.82 -10.84 8.62
N ALA A 73 -3.29 -10.45 7.47
CA ALA A 73 -1.86 -10.34 7.23
C ALA A 73 -1.21 -9.31 8.15
N ALA A 74 -1.89 -8.21 8.48
CA ALA A 74 -1.41 -7.23 9.45
C ALA A 74 -1.25 -7.84 10.86
N LEU A 75 -2.28 -8.55 11.35
CA LEU A 75 -2.22 -9.26 12.64
C LEU A 75 -1.10 -10.31 12.67
N ARG A 76 -0.94 -11.09 11.60
CA ARG A 76 0.16 -12.07 11.50
C ARG A 76 1.52 -11.38 11.48
N CYS A 77 1.64 -10.24 10.78
CA CYS A 77 2.88 -9.47 10.70
C CYS A 77 3.27 -8.88 12.06
N GLU A 78 2.34 -8.21 12.74
CA GLU A 78 2.53 -7.67 14.09
C GLU A 78 2.96 -8.78 15.04
N LYS A 79 2.20 -9.88 15.12
CA LYS A 79 2.51 -11.02 16.00
C LYS A 79 3.87 -11.65 15.70
N ARG A 80 4.25 -11.75 14.43
CA ARG A 80 5.51 -12.41 14.03
C ARG A 80 6.72 -11.52 14.28
N THR A 81 6.60 -10.23 13.99
CA THR A 81 7.72 -9.28 14.03
C THR A 81 7.91 -8.63 15.40
N GLY A 82 6.83 -8.47 16.18
CA GLY A 82 6.83 -7.65 17.39
C GLY A 82 7.03 -6.15 17.13
N ALA A 83 6.90 -5.70 15.87
CA ALA A 83 7.05 -4.30 15.49
C ALA A 83 5.88 -3.45 16.01
N GLU A 84 6.16 -2.24 16.48
CA GLU A 84 5.15 -1.32 17.02
C GLU A 84 4.23 -0.74 15.94
N LEU A 85 4.73 -0.67 14.70
CA LEU A 85 4.06 -0.01 13.60
C LEU A 85 4.11 -0.87 12.35
N LEU A 86 3.09 -0.75 11.51
CA LEU A 86 3.01 -1.41 10.21
C LEU A 86 2.98 -0.36 9.10
N MET A 87 3.69 -0.63 8.00
CA MET A 87 3.65 0.19 6.79
C MET A 87 3.04 -0.60 5.64
N ILE A 88 1.96 -0.04 5.08
CA ILE A 88 1.21 -0.61 3.96
C ILE A 88 1.53 0.17 2.68
N GLY A 89 1.74 -0.55 1.58
CA GLY A 89 2.08 0.04 0.28
C GLY A 89 1.10 -0.38 -0.81
N ARG A 90 1.48 -1.38 -1.61
CA ARG A 90 0.74 -1.80 -2.82
C ARG A 90 -0.72 -2.22 -2.57
N SER A 91 -1.05 -2.68 -1.37
CA SER A 91 -2.42 -3.04 -0.98
C SER A 91 -3.35 -1.84 -0.85
N ALA A 92 -2.82 -0.63 -0.63
CA ALA A 92 -3.62 0.59 -0.61
C ALA A 92 -4.00 1.12 -2.00
N PHE A 93 -3.37 0.61 -3.07
CA PHE A 93 -3.65 1.06 -4.44
C PHE A 93 -5.07 0.68 -4.87
N GLY A 94 -5.93 1.69 -5.03
CA GLY A 94 -7.36 1.51 -5.29
C GLY A 94 -8.15 0.91 -4.13
N ASN A 95 -7.54 0.87 -2.93
CA ASN A 95 -8.13 0.32 -1.71
C ASN A 95 -7.65 1.09 -0.46
N PRO A 96 -7.94 2.39 -0.34
CA PRO A 96 -7.60 3.16 0.87
C PRO A 96 -8.27 2.63 2.14
N TRP A 97 -9.35 1.86 2.04
CA TRP A 97 -10.05 1.28 3.19
C TRP A 97 -9.22 0.24 3.96
N VAL A 98 -8.15 -0.30 3.35
CA VAL A 98 -7.23 -1.24 4.01
C VAL A 98 -6.68 -0.67 5.32
N PHE A 99 -6.48 0.64 5.43
CA PHE A 99 -5.98 1.27 6.66
C PHE A 99 -6.99 1.16 7.80
N ALA A 100 -8.27 1.45 7.54
CA ALA A 100 -9.32 1.34 8.54
C ALA A 100 -9.59 -0.12 8.93
N GLN A 101 -9.52 -1.03 7.95
CA GLN A 101 -9.67 -2.48 8.19
C GLN A 101 -8.54 -3.04 9.05
N VAL A 102 -7.29 -2.67 8.74
CA VAL A 102 -6.12 -3.05 9.53
C VAL A 102 -6.20 -2.46 10.93
N GLN A 103 -6.54 -1.18 11.07
CA GLN A 103 -6.68 -0.56 12.38
C GLN A 103 -7.77 -1.23 13.23
N ALA A 104 -8.93 -1.52 12.64
CA ALA A 104 -10.00 -2.23 13.34
C ALA A 104 -9.54 -3.61 13.85
N ALA A 105 -8.80 -4.36 13.03
CA ALA A 105 -8.26 -5.64 13.43
C ALA A 105 -7.25 -5.54 14.57
N LEU A 106 -6.31 -4.58 14.51
CA LEU A 106 -5.32 -4.34 15.57
C LEU A 106 -6.00 -3.93 16.89
N ASP A 107 -7.09 -3.17 16.81
CA ASP A 107 -7.88 -2.76 17.99
C ASP A 107 -8.80 -3.88 18.52
N GLY A 108 -8.86 -5.05 17.88
CA GLY A 108 -9.81 -6.12 18.22
C GLY A 108 -11.28 -5.76 17.94
N ARG A 109 -11.54 -4.80 17.06
CA ARG A 109 -12.88 -4.37 16.64
C ARG A 109 -13.33 -5.12 15.39
N GLU A 110 -14.63 -5.07 15.11
CA GLU A 110 -15.18 -5.59 13.86
C GLU A 110 -14.52 -4.91 12.65
N ILE A 111 -14.05 -5.72 11.69
CA ILE A 111 -13.39 -5.25 10.48
C ILE A 111 -14.47 -4.73 9.51
N PRO A 112 -14.46 -3.44 9.13
CA PRO A 112 -15.43 -2.91 8.20
C PRO A 112 -15.38 -3.62 6.84
N ALA A 113 -16.55 -3.90 6.28
CA ALA A 113 -16.64 -4.40 4.91
C ALA A 113 -16.06 -3.40 3.91
N LEU A 114 -15.62 -3.91 2.76
CA LEU A 114 -15.27 -3.05 1.64
C LEU A 114 -16.53 -2.33 1.15
N PRO A 115 -16.50 -1.01 0.89
CA PRO A 115 -17.68 -0.31 0.41
C PRO A 115 -18.17 -0.81 -0.95
N PRO A 116 -19.47 -0.59 -1.26
CA PRO A 116 -20.01 -0.83 -2.59
C PRO A 116 -19.20 -0.14 -3.69
N LEU A 117 -19.25 -0.67 -4.91
CA LEU A 117 -18.48 -0.13 -6.03
C LEU A 117 -18.79 1.35 -6.32
N SER A 118 -20.03 1.78 -6.13
CA SER A 118 -20.43 3.19 -6.28
C SER A 118 -19.63 4.13 -5.37
N GLU A 119 -19.53 3.81 -4.08
CA GLU A 119 -18.78 4.60 -3.10
C GLU A 119 -17.27 4.52 -3.37
N ARG A 120 -16.78 3.35 -3.81
CA ARG A 120 -15.39 3.22 -4.25
C ARG A 120 -15.08 4.15 -5.42
N MET A 121 -16.03 4.31 -6.34
CA MET A 121 -15.91 5.24 -7.46
C MET A 121 -15.96 6.69 -7.03
N ASP A 122 -16.71 7.03 -5.98
CA ASP A 122 -16.73 8.39 -5.43
C ASP A 122 -15.37 8.77 -4.86
N THR A 123 -14.74 7.86 -4.11
CA THR A 123 -13.35 8.03 -3.62
C THR A 123 -12.36 8.17 -4.78
N ALA A 124 -12.49 7.36 -5.84
CA ALA A 124 -11.64 7.46 -7.02
C ALA A 124 -11.77 8.81 -7.74
N MET A 125 -12.99 9.33 -7.87
CA MET A 125 -13.26 10.63 -8.48
C MET A 125 -12.75 11.78 -7.60
N ARG A 126 -12.89 11.66 -6.27
CA ARG A 126 -12.29 12.64 -5.35
C ARG A 126 -10.77 12.66 -5.45
N GLN A 127 -10.13 11.49 -5.56
CA GLN A 127 -8.69 11.38 -5.78
C GLN A 127 -8.25 12.02 -7.10
N PHE A 128 -9.03 11.83 -8.18
CA PHE A 128 -8.78 12.48 -9.45
C PHE A 128 -8.84 14.01 -9.34
N GLU A 129 -9.86 14.54 -8.68
CA GLU A 129 -10.02 15.99 -8.54
C GLU A 129 -8.88 16.61 -7.74
N LEU A 130 -8.45 15.97 -6.63
CA LEU A 130 -7.28 16.40 -5.88
C LEU A 130 -6.00 16.40 -6.73
N ALA A 131 -5.80 15.40 -7.58
CA ALA A 131 -4.66 15.36 -8.49
C ALA A 131 -4.76 16.47 -9.56
N ARG A 132 -5.96 16.81 -10.00
CA ARG A 132 -6.23 17.89 -10.97
C ARG A 132 -5.92 19.26 -10.36
N GLU A 133 -6.35 19.49 -9.12
CA GLU A 133 -6.05 20.71 -8.35
C GLU A 133 -4.53 20.88 -8.13
N ASP A 134 -3.83 19.81 -7.78
CA ASP A 134 -2.40 19.83 -7.45
C ASP A 134 -1.47 19.88 -8.69
N LYS A 135 -1.82 19.13 -9.74
CA LYS A 135 -0.89 18.85 -10.87
C LYS A 135 -1.42 19.27 -12.24
N GLY A 136 -2.64 19.82 -12.30
CA GLY A 136 -3.32 20.15 -13.54
C GLY A 136 -3.94 18.94 -14.25
N GLU A 137 -4.79 19.24 -15.22
CA GLU A 137 -5.63 18.26 -15.92
C GLU A 137 -4.85 17.15 -16.63
N HIS A 138 -3.82 17.53 -17.38
CA HIS A 138 -3.08 16.58 -18.19
C HIS A 138 -2.47 15.46 -17.33
N ILE A 139 -1.80 15.83 -16.23
CA ILE A 139 -1.18 14.87 -15.32
C ILE A 139 -2.24 14.05 -14.57
N ALA A 140 -3.33 14.69 -14.12
CA ALA A 140 -4.42 13.99 -13.46
C ALA A 140 -5.06 12.92 -14.36
N CYS A 141 -5.25 13.22 -15.65
CA CYS A 141 -5.78 12.26 -16.63
C CYS A 141 -4.83 11.08 -16.85
N LEU A 142 -3.51 11.31 -16.95
CA LEU A 142 -2.52 10.23 -17.04
C LEU A 142 -2.50 9.36 -15.79
N GLU A 143 -2.61 9.95 -14.60
CA GLU A 143 -2.69 9.22 -13.33
C GLU A 143 -4.01 8.45 -13.17
N ALA A 144 -5.12 8.98 -13.67
CA ALA A 144 -6.43 8.32 -13.65
C ALA A 144 -6.40 6.95 -14.32
N ARG A 145 -5.59 6.77 -15.38
CA ARG A 145 -5.44 5.50 -16.12
C ARG A 145 -5.06 4.33 -15.19
N LYS A 146 -4.11 4.55 -14.28
CA LYS A 146 -3.72 3.54 -13.29
C LYS A 146 -4.68 3.51 -12.10
N HIS A 147 -5.12 4.67 -11.61
CA HIS A 147 -5.93 4.76 -10.39
C HIS A 147 -7.29 4.08 -10.57
N LEU A 148 -8.04 4.43 -11.61
CA LEU A 148 -9.35 3.82 -11.88
C LEU A 148 -9.25 2.30 -12.08
N ALA A 149 -8.22 1.85 -12.80
CA ALA A 149 -7.99 0.43 -13.01
C ALA A 149 -7.73 -0.32 -11.69
N TRP A 150 -7.06 0.31 -10.72
CA TRP A 150 -6.84 -0.27 -9.38
C TRP A 150 -8.14 -0.39 -8.58
N TYR A 151 -9.02 0.61 -8.64
CA TYR A 151 -10.34 0.53 -7.98
C TYR A 151 -11.24 -0.56 -8.56
N LEU A 152 -10.95 -1.08 -9.77
CA LEU A 152 -11.66 -2.21 -10.37
C LEU A 152 -11.03 -3.57 -10.07
N ARG A 153 -10.08 -3.66 -9.13
CA ARG A 153 -9.56 -4.96 -8.67
C ARG A 153 -10.67 -5.74 -7.96
N GLY A 154 -10.80 -7.02 -8.31
CA GLY A 154 -11.83 -7.92 -7.76
C GLY A 154 -13.25 -7.69 -8.29
N VAL A 155 -13.47 -6.71 -9.18
CA VAL A 155 -14.79 -6.42 -9.77
C VAL A 155 -15.01 -7.30 -11.01
N PRO A 156 -16.03 -8.19 -11.03
CA PRO A 156 -16.38 -9.01 -12.18
C PRO A 156 -16.66 -8.18 -13.44
N TYR A 157 -16.37 -8.73 -14.62
CA TYR A 157 -16.65 -8.11 -15.93
C TYR A 157 -16.02 -6.72 -16.17
N SER A 158 -15.06 -6.31 -15.33
CA SER A 158 -14.39 -5.01 -15.42
C SER A 158 -13.39 -4.86 -16.58
N GLY A 159 -13.16 -5.92 -17.38
CA GLY A 159 -12.20 -5.93 -18.48
C GLY A 159 -12.46 -4.85 -19.52
N TYR A 160 -13.73 -4.71 -19.95
CA TYR A 160 -14.17 -3.67 -20.89
C TYR A 160 -13.81 -2.26 -20.42
N TYR A 161 -14.04 -1.97 -19.14
CA TYR A 161 -13.72 -0.67 -18.57
C TYR A 161 -12.22 -0.44 -18.42
N LYS A 162 -11.45 -1.46 -18.01
CA LYS A 162 -9.99 -1.38 -17.89
C LYS A 162 -9.31 -1.08 -19.22
N GLU A 163 -9.81 -1.65 -20.31
CA GLU A 163 -9.33 -1.35 -21.66
C GLU A 163 -9.55 0.13 -21.99
N LYS A 164 -10.77 0.64 -21.80
CA LYS A 164 -11.10 2.05 -22.08
C LYS A 164 -10.39 3.05 -21.17
N ILE A 165 -10.14 2.68 -19.91
CA ILE A 165 -9.39 3.51 -18.96
C ILE A 165 -7.98 3.82 -19.50
N SER A 166 -7.38 2.93 -20.27
CA SER A 166 -6.03 3.14 -20.81
C SER A 166 -5.93 4.32 -21.80
N SER A 167 -7.03 4.72 -22.41
CA SER A 167 -7.09 5.79 -23.42
C SER A 167 -7.59 7.14 -22.88
N ILE A 168 -7.81 7.28 -21.56
CA ILE A 168 -8.24 8.55 -20.94
C ILE A 168 -7.31 9.70 -21.33
N SER A 169 -7.88 10.78 -21.83
CA SER A 169 -7.15 11.98 -22.25
C SER A 169 -7.72 13.28 -21.71
N THR A 170 -9.00 13.31 -21.34
CA THR A 170 -9.68 14.51 -20.81
C THR A 170 -10.47 14.21 -19.54
N VAL A 171 -10.93 15.26 -18.86
CA VAL A 171 -11.84 15.15 -17.70
C VAL A 171 -13.15 14.46 -18.08
N GLU A 172 -13.70 14.75 -19.26
CA GLU A 172 -14.95 14.15 -19.75
C GLU A 172 -14.80 12.64 -19.95
N ASP A 173 -13.62 12.16 -20.37
CA ASP A 173 -13.34 10.72 -20.46
C ASP A 173 -13.46 10.05 -19.09
N VAL A 174 -12.84 10.66 -18.07
CA VAL A 174 -12.87 10.17 -16.68
C VAL A 174 -14.30 10.13 -16.16
N GLN A 175 -15.04 11.21 -16.31
CA GLN A 175 -16.44 11.33 -15.85
C GLN A 175 -17.34 10.30 -16.55
N ARG A 176 -17.23 10.18 -17.89
CA ARG A 176 -18.00 9.23 -18.68
C ARG A 176 -17.71 7.79 -18.28
N LEU A 177 -16.43 7.44 -18.07
CA LEU A 177 -16.05 6.09 -17.63
C LEU A 177 -16.53 5.80 -16.21
N ALA A 178 -16.38 6.74 -15.28
CA ALA A 178 -16.86 6.56 -13.92
C ALA A 178 -18.40 6.41 -13.85
N ALA A 179 -19.14 7.16 -14.68
CA ALA A 179 -20.59 7.01 -14.80
C ALA A 179 -20.97 5.64 -15.38
N GLY A 180 -20.28 5.19 -16.43
CA GLY A 180 -20.48 3.87 -17.03
C GLY A 180 -20.21 2.74 -16.04
N ILE A 181 -19.11 2.80 -15.29
CA ILE A 181 -18.75 1.82 -14.25
C ILE A 181 -19.88 1.71 -13.22
N ARG A 182 -20.38 2.84 -12.70
CA ARG A 182 -21.47 2.84 -11.70
C ARG A 182 -22.77 2.25 -12.24
N ARG A 183 -23.05 2.44 -13.53
CA ARG A 183 -24.28 1.94 -14.18
C ARG A 183 -24.21 0.45 -14.47
N ASP A 184 -23.08 -0.01 -15.00
CA ASP A 184 -22.96 -1.34 -15.62
C ASP A 184 -22.38 -2.39 -14.66
N LEU A 185 -21.57 -1.98 -13.69
CA LEU A 185 -20.93 -2.87 -12.72
C LEU A 185 -21.58 -2.71 -11.35
N ARG A 186 -21.74 -3.83 -10.63
CA ARG A 186 -22.25 -3.89 -9.26
C ARG A 186 -21.17 -4.38 -8.31
#